data_AF-X0UVD2-F1
#
_entry.id   AF-X0UVD2-F1
#
_cell.length_a   1.000
_cell.length_b   1.000
_cell.length_c   1.000
_cell.angle_alpha   90.00
_cell.angle_beta   90.00
_cell.angle_gamma   90.00
#
_symmetry.space_group_name_H-M   'P 1'
#
loop_
_entity.id
_entity.type
_entity.pdbx_description
1 polymer ?
#
loop_
_entity_poly.entity_id
_entity_poly.type
_entity_poly.pdbx_seq_one_letter_code
_entity_poly.pdbx_strand_id
1 'polypeptide(L)'
;MIRIVGLHKSFGLNRVLQGLNLKIEHGETLVVIGQSGSGKSVLIKHLIGLLKPDKGEIFIDGVEITRMKDDELRKITRKFGMLFQGAA
;
A
#
# COMPACT_ATOMS: atom_id res chain seq x y z
N MET A 1 11.81 5.79 0.80
CA MET A 1 10.89 6.49 -0.12
C MET A 1 9.79 5.54 -0.57
N ILE A 2 8.54 5.99 -0.64
CA ILE A 2 7.40 5.19 -1.13
C ILE A 2 6.81 5.88 -2.37
N ARG A 3 6.52 5.11 -3.42
CA ARG A 3 5.84 5.62 -4.62
C ARG A 3 4.78 4.64 -5.11
N ILE A 4 3.59 5.16 -5.41
CA ILE A 4 2.47 4.43 -5.99
C ILE A 4 2.12 5.08 -7.33
N VAL A 5 1.95 4.26 -8.36
CA VAL A 5 1.56 4.70 -9.70
C VAL A 5 0.30 3.96 -10.13
N GLY A 6 -0.79 4.69 -10.31
CA GLY A 6 -2.05 4.18 -10.87
C GLY A 6 -2.64 2.98 -10.13
N LEU A 7 -2.64 2.99 -8.79
CA LEU A 7 -3.08 1.85 -7.99
C LEU A 7 -4.59 1.62 -8.07
N HIS A 8 -4.98 0.42 -8.50
CA HIS A 8 -6.37 -0.02 -8.57
C HIS A 8 -6.59 -1.25 -7.69
N LYS A 9 -7.73 -1.28 -6.98
CA LYS A 9 -8.18 -2.48 -6.26
C LYS A 9 -9.70 -2.56 -6.22
N SER A 10 -10.23 -3.74 -6.52
CA SER A 10 -11.63 -4.10 -6.44
C SER A 10 -11.83 -5.40 -5.66
N PHE A 11 -12.99 -5.54 -5.03
CA PHE A 11 -13.47 -6.78 -4.44
C PHE A 11 -14.86 -7.07 -5.01
N GLY A 12 -14.95 -8.04 -5.90
CA GLY A 12 -16.15 -8.24 -6.72
C GLY A 12 -16.47 -6.99 -7.55
N LEU A 13 -17.70 -6.47 -7.43
CA LEU A 13 -18.14 -5.26 -8.12
C LEU A 13 -17.71 -3.96 -7.43
N ASN A 14 -17.18 -4.02 -6.20
CA ASN A 14 -16.83 -2.85 -5.42
C ASN A 14 -15.42 -2.35 -5.78
N ARG A 15 -15.32 -1.16 -6.39
CA ARG A 15 -14.06 -0.50 -6.75
C ARG A 15 -13.54 0.35 -5.59
N VAL A 16 -12.57 -0.17 -4.84
CA VAL A 16 -12.05 0.47 -3.62
C VAL A 16 -10.98 1.51 -3.92
N LEU A 17 -10.00 1.19 -4.78
CA LEU A 17 -8.96 2.11 -5.23
C LEU A 17 -9.05 2.26 -6.75
N GLN A 18 -8.99 3.49 -7.25
CA GLN A 18 -9.31 3.85 -8.64
C GLN A 18 -8.28 4.81 -9.22
N GLY A 19 -7.05 4.36 -9.42
CA GLY A 19 -6.01 5.14 -10.09
C GLY A 19 -5.21 6.02 -9.15
N LEU A 20 -5.00 5.55 -7.92
CA LEU A 20 -4.33 6.33 -6.88
C LEU A 20 -2.84 6.48 -7.20
N ASN A 21 -2.36 7.72 -7.19
CA ASN A 21 -0.95 8.06 -7.26
C ASN A 21 -0.53 8.69 -5.92
N LEU A 22 0.62 8.28 -5.40
CA LEU A 22 1.14 8.78 -4.13
C LEU A 22 2.66 8.74 -4.16
N LYS A 23 3.30 9.76 -3.61
CA LYS A 23 4.74 9.81 -3.39
C LYS A 23 4.97 10.27 -1.95
N ILE A 24 5.82 9.55 -1.23
CA ILE A 24 6.24 9.88 0.13
C ILE A 24 7.76 9.82 0.14
N GLU A 25 8.38 10.96 0.38
CA GLU A 25 9.83 11.07 0.47
C GLU A 25 10.35 10.52 1.81
N HIS A 26 11.66 10.33 1.89
CA HIS A 26 12.27 9.89 3.14
C HIS A 26 12.15 10.99 4.21
N GLY A 27 11.74 10.61 5.43
CA GLY A 27 11.53 11.55 6.54
C GLY A 27 10.18 12.26 6.53
N GLU A 28 9.35 12.08 5.49
CA GLU A 28 8.02 12.67 5.46
C GLU A 28 7.04 11.93 6.36
N THR A 29 6.16 12.70 7.02
CA THR A 29 5.00 12.17 7.75
C THR A 29 3.73 12.48 6.95
N LEU A 30 2.99 11.44 6.59
CA LEU A 30 1.75 11.53 5.84
C LEU A 30 0.57 11.08 6.71
N VAL A 31 -0.53 11.83 6.67
CA VAL A 31 -1.81 11.43 7.29
C VAL A 31 -2.83 11.18 6.18
N VAL A 32 -3.49 10.02 6.22
CA VAL A 32 -4.58 9.65 5.28
C VAL A 32 -5.92 9.68 6.02
N ILE A 33 -6.81 10.58 5.62
CA ILE A 33 -8.12 10.79 6.24
C ILE A 33 -9.22 10.48 5.23
N GLY A 34 -10.37 9.98 5.70
CA GLY A 34 -11.54 9.70 4.89
C GLY A 34 -12.59 8.91 5.66
N GLN A 35 -13.82 8.86 5.14
CA GLN A 35 -14.93 8.14 5.75
C GLN A 35 -14.66 6.63 5.91
N SER A 36 -15.37 5.96 6.81
CA SER A 36 -15.29 4.49 6.91
C SER A 36 -15.57 3.85 5.54
N GLY A 37 -14.83 2.80 5.20
CA GLY A 37 -14.96 2.14 3.89
C GLY A 37 -14.27 2.82 2.71
N SER A 38 -13.67 4.01 2.87
CA SER A 38 -13.01 4.76 1.78
C SER A 38 -11.70 4.15 1.23
N GLY A 39 -11.32 2.94 1.65
CA GLY A 39 -10.12 2.25 1.16
C GLY A 39 -8.81 2.53 1.90
N LYS A 40 -8.81 3.28 3.01
CA LYS A 40 -7.59 3.60 3.81
C LYS A 40 -6.81 2.35 4.24
N SER A 41 -7.49 1.40 4.90
CA SER A 41 -6.85 0.15 5.34
C SER A 41 -6.43 -0.71 4.15
N VAL A 42 -7.12 -0.61 3.01
CA VAL A 42 -6.73 -1.31 1.78
C VAL A 42 -5.45 -0.70 1.22
N LEU A 43 -5.33 0.62 1.16
CA LEU A 43 -4.10 1.32 0.77
C LEU A 43 -2.90 0.90 1.65
N ILE A 44 -3.06 0.94 2.98
CA ILE A 44 -1.99 0.56 3.91
C ILE A 44 -1.55 -0.89 3.68
N LYS A 45 -2.51 -1.83 3.53
CA LYS A 45 -2.20 -3.24 3.27
C LYS A 45 -1.42 -3.47 1.96
N HIS A 46 -1.61 -2.64 0.93
CA HIS A 46 -0.81 -2.72 -0.29
C HIS A 46 0.63 -2.24 -0.05
N LEU A 47 0.82 -1.17 0.72
CA LEU A 47 2.16 -0.64 1.03
C LEU A 47 3.04 -1.64 1.79
N ILE A 48 2.44 -2.43 2.68
CA ILE A 48 3.13 -3.47 3.44
C ILE A 48 3.07 -4.85 2.76
N GLY A 49 2.65 -4.93 1.50
CA GLY A 49 2.65 -6.18 0.73
C GLY A 49 1.63 -7.24 1.18
N LEU A 50 0.65 -6.91 2.02
CA LEU A 50 -0.40 -7.85 2.43
C LEU A 50 -1.53 -8.00 1.39
N LEU A 51 -1.61 -7.09 0.41
CA LEU A 51 -2.55 -7.16 -0.70
C LEU A 51 -1.84 -6.91 -2.02
N LYS A 52 -2.21 -7.69 -3.03
CA LYS A 52 -1.80 -7.44 -4.42
C LYS A 52 -2.82 -6.54 -5.12
N PRO A 53 -2.35 -5.52 -5.86
CA PRO A 53 -3.21 -4.64 -6.62
C PRO A 53 -3.77 -5.36 -7.85
N ASP A 54 -4.87 -4.84 -8.38
CA ASP A 54 -5.42 -5.35 -9.65
C ASP A 54 -4.70 -4.69 -10.85
N LYS A 55 -4.29 -3.42 -10.70
CA LYS A 55 -3.46 -2.65 -11.63
C LYS A 55 -2.61 -1.63 -10.88
N GLY A 56 -1.57 -1.15 -11.55
CA GLY A 56 -0.64 -0.16 -11.02
C GLY A 56 0.61 -0.80 -10.41
N GLU A 57 1.46 0.06 -9.86
CA GLU A 57 2.79 -0.30 -9.39
C GLU A 57 3.08 0.35 -8.04
N ILE A 58 3.82 -0.34 -7.18
CA ILE A 58 4.23 0.10 -5.86
C ILE A 58 5.74 -0.05 -5.75
N PHE A 59 6.41 1.03 -5.36
CA PHE A 59 7.85 1.09 -5.18
C PHE A 59 8.19 1.44 -3.74
N ILE A 60 9.04 0.63 -3.11
CA ILE A 60 9.58 0.86 -1.78
C ILE A 60 11.10 1.00 -1.90
N ASP A 61 11.63 2.16 -1.53
CA ASP A 61 13.05 2.51 -1.66
C ASP A 61 13.61 2.26 -3.08
N GLY A 62 12.82 2.60 -4.10
CA GLY A 62 13.17 2.41 -5.51
C GLY A 62 12.94 0.99 -6.05
N VAL A 63 12.57 0.03 -5.20
CA VAL A 63 12.29 -1.36 -5.60
C VAL A 63 10.81 -1.55 -5.88
N GLU A 64 10.46 -2.01 -7.09
CA GLU A 64 9.09 -2.38 -7.47
C GLU A 64 8.68 -3.69 -6.76
N ILE A 65 7.58 -3.68 -6.01
CA ILE A 65 7.18 -4.81 -5.16
C ILE A 65 5.92 -5.55 -5.63
N THR A 66 5.19 -5.02 -6.60
CA THR A 66 3.86 -5.51 -7.00
C THR A 66 3.89 -6.95 -7.49
N ARG A 67 4.96 -7.32 -8.20
CA ARG A 67 5.10 -8.62 -8.86
C ARG A 67 6.03 -9.57 -8.12
N MET A 68 6.52 -9.18 -6.95
CA MET A 68 7.42 -10.02 -6.16
C MET A 68 6.74 -11.29 -5.68
N LYS A 69 7.53 -12.36 -5.57
CA LYS A 69 7.12 -13.58 -4.88
C LYS A 69 7.12 -13.34 -3.37
N ASP A 70 6.34 -14.13 -2.63
CA ASP A 70 6.11 -13.91 -1.20
C ASP A 70 7.42 -13.92 -0.38
N ASP A 71 8.41 -14.73 -0.76
CA ASP A 71 9.71 -14.77 -0.08
C ASP A 71 10.57 -13.52 -0.32
N GLU A 72 10.46 -12.90 -1.50
CA GLU A 72 11.13 -11.62 -1.79
C GLU A 72 10.41 -10.48 -1.07
N LEU A 73 9.09 -10.51 -1.08
CA LEU A 73 8.25 -9.53 -0.42
C LEU A 73 8.50 -9.51 1.10
N ARG A 74 8.69 -10.70 1.72
CA ARG A 74 9.07 -10.82 3.14
C ARG A 74 10.33 -10.06 3.52
N LYS A 75 11.30 -9.92 2.61
CA LYS A 75 12.51 -9.13 2.88
C LYS A 75 12.19 -7.64 2.96
N ILE A 76 11.25 -7.18 2.14
CA ILE A 76 10.78 -5.80 2.13
C ILE A 76 9.87 -5.52 3.33
N THR A 77 8.93 -6.42 3.66
CA THR A 77 7.99 -6.21 4.77
C THR A 77 8.68 -6.09 6.12
N ARG A 78 9.86 -6.70 6.31
CA ARG A 78 10.72 -6.53 7.50
C ARG A 78 11.19 -5.09 7.74
N LYS A 79 11.15 -4.22 6.72
CA LYS A 79 11.48 -2.80 6.87
C LYS A 79 10.36 -1.98 7.51
N PHE A 80 9.15 -2.54 7.64
CA PHE A 80 7.99 -1.82 8.15
C PHE A 80 7.71 -2.20 9.61
N GLY A 81 7.61 -1.17 10.46
CA GLY A 81 6.87 -1.27 11.72
C GLY A 81 5.40 -0.94 11.46
N MET A 82 4.49 -1.73 12.01
CA MET A 82 3.05 -1.48 11.89
C MET A 82 2.39 -1.51 13.27
N LEU A 83 1.66 -0.46 13.59
CA LEU A 83 0.75 -0.41 14.73
C LEU A 83 -0.67 -0.60 14.21
N PHE A 84 -1.37 -1.62 14.72
CA PHE A 84 -2.75 -1.87 14.35
C PHE A 84 -3.71 -1.08 15.23
N GLN A 85 -4.88 -0.78 14.67
CA GLN A 85 -5.98 -0.19 15.45
C GLN A 85 -6.33 -1.14 16.61
N GLY A 86 -6.42 -0.61 17.82
CA GLY A 86 -6.74 -1.40 19.03
C GLY A 86 -5.55 -2.12 19.67
N ALA A 87 -4.31 -1.77 19.30
CA ALA A 87 -3.09 -2.32 19.93
C ALA A 87 -2.69 -1.61 21.25
N ALA A 88 -3.63 -0.93 21.90
CA ALA A 88 -3.49 -0.25 23.19
C ALA A 88 -4.64 -0.67 24.12
#